data_AF-A0A7G5LWF8-F1
#
_entry.id   AF-A0A7G5LWF8-F1
#
_cell.length_a   1.000
_cell.length_b   1.000
_cell.length_c   1.000
_cell.angle_alpha   90.00
_cell.angle_beta   90.00
_cell.angle_gamma   90.00
#
_symmetry.space_group_name_H-M   'P 1'
#
loop_
_entity.id
_entity.type
_entity.pdbx_description
1 polymer ?
#
loop_
_entity_poly.entity_id
_entity_poly.type
_entity_poly.pdbx_seq_one_letter_code
_entity_poly.pdbx_strand_id
1 'polypeptide(L)'
;MCMRMNALPAHDRPERLDDLVRLRRVRDRLEREYAQPLNVMALAAGARMSTGQLIRQFERAYGEPPYAYLRARRLERALAA
;
A
#
# COMPACT_ATOMS: atom_id res chain seq x y z
N MET A 1 -13.94 -5.22 -4.15
CA MET A 1 -14.35 -5.58 -2.77
C MET A 1 -13.53 -4.77 -1.77
N CYS A 2 -14.23 -4.21 -0.78
CA CYS A 2 -13.81 -3.41 0.39
C CYS A 2 -12.48 -2.63 0.33
N MET A 3 -12.46 -1.44 -0.28
CA MET A 3 -11.43 -0.43 0.04
C MET A 3 -11.98 0.54 1.08
N ARG A 4 -11.80 0.20 2.36
CA ARG A 4 -11.97 1.16 3.45
C ARG A 4 -10.67 1.97 3.54
N MET A 5 -10.59 3.07 2.79
CA MET A 5 -9.57 4.09 3.04
C MET A 5 -9.87 4.64 4.43
N ASN A 6 -9.01 4.35 5.41
CA ASN A 6 -9.24 4.89 6.75
C ASN A 6 -8.94 6.39 6.69
N ALA A 7 -9.90 7.21 7.12
CA ALA A 7 -9.80 8.66 7.02
C ALA A 7 -8.59 9.15 7.85
N LEU A 8 -7.64 9.80 7.17
CA LEU A 8 -6.48 10.43 7.80
C LEU A 8 -6.93 11.72 8.51
N PRO A 9 -6.70 11.90 9.83
CA PRO A 9 -6.99 13.17 10.49
C PRO A 9 -6.13 14.33 9.97
N ALA A 10 -6.78 15.49 9.90
CA ALA A 10 -6.42 16.68 9.14
C ALA A 10 -5.08 17.35 9.54
N HIS A 11 -4.23 17.59 8.53
CA HIS A 11 -3.28 18.71 8.48
C HIS A 11 -2.73 18.83 7.05
N ASP A 12 -3.13 19.91 6.37
CA ASP A 12 -2.86 20.26 4.98
C ASP A 12 -1.38 20.63 4.76
N ARG A 13 -0.50 19.63 4.66
CA ARG A 13 0.89 19.83 4.20
C ARG A 13 1.06 19.23 2.81
N PRO A 14 1.66 19.96 1.84
CA PRO A 14 1.87 19.46 0.48
C PRO A 14 2.68 18.15 0.46
N GLU A 15 3.57 17.95 1.43
CA GLU A 15 4.32 16.70 1.66
C GLU A 15 3.40 15.47 1.78
N ARG A 16 2.19 15.61 2.33
CA ARG A 16 1.24 14.50 2.47
C ARG A 16 0.58 14.11 1.15
N LEU A 17 0.33 15.06 0.25
CA LEU A 17 -0.26 14.75 -1.06
C LEU A 17 0.72 13.95 -1.90
N ASP A 18 2.00 14.33 -1.89
CA ASP A 18 3.09 13.57 -2.50
C ASP A 18 3.20 12.16 -1.93
N ASP A 19 3.11 12.02 -0.61
CA ASP A 19 3.12 10.71 0.04
C ASP A 19 1.92 9.85 -0.36
N LEU A 20 0.71 10.42 -0.44
CA LEU A 20 -0.47 9.70 -0.91
C LEU A 20 -0.33 9.24 -2.37
N VAL A 21 0.23 10.07 -3.24
CA VAL A 21 0.52 9.69 -4.64
C VAL A 21 1.52 8.54 -4.70
N ARG A 22 2.57 8.57 -3.87
CA ARG A 22 3.55 7.48 -3.77
C ARG A 22 2.91 6.19 -3.25
N LEU A 23 2.09 6.28 -2.20
CA LEU A 23 1.36 5.14 -1.63
C LEU A 23 0.37 4.53 -2.61
N ARG A 24 -0.27 5.35 -3.46
CA ARG A 24 -1.15 4.87 -4.53
C ARG A 24 -0.36 4.06 -5.56
N ARG A 25 0.81 4.55 -5.99
CA ARG A 25 1.69 3.80 -6.91
C ARG A 25 2.16 2.48 -6.33
N VAL A 26 2.46 2.44 -5.02
CA VAL A 26 2.81 1.19 -4.32
C VAL A 26 1.64 0.22 -4.34
N ARG A 27 0.41 0.67 -4.07
CA ARG A 27 -0.79 -0.16 -4.15
C ARG A 27 -1.00 -0.70 -5.56
N ASP A 28 -0.94 0.16 -6.57
CA ASP A 28 -1.13 -0.27 -7.97
C ASP A 28 -0.07 -1.31 -8.38
N ARG A 29 1.16 -1.20 -7.87
CA ARG A 29 2.21 -2.20 -8.07
C ARG A 29 1.91 -3.51 -7.35
N LEU A 30 1.48 -3.46 -6.08
CA LEU A 30 1.05 -4.64 -5.31
C LEU A 30 -0.10 -5.39 -6.00
N GLU A 31 -1.06 -4.65 -6.55
CA GLU A 31 -2.21 -5.22 -7.25
C GLU A 31 -1.84 -5.86 -8.59
N ARG A 32 -0.84 -5.33 -9.31
CA ARG A 32 -0.31 -5.92 -10.55
C ARG A 32 0.60 -7.12 -10.30
N GLU A 33 1.45 -7.04 -9.28
CA GLU A 33 2.48 -8.03 -8.96
C GLU A 33 2.01 -9.03 -7.90
N TYR A 34 0.69 -9.18 -7.69
CA TYR A 34 0.13 -9.95 -6.57
C TYR A 34 0.59 -11.41 -6.48
N ALA A 35 0.91 -12.02 -7.63
CA ALA A 35 1.40 -13.39 -7.73
C ALA A 35 2.90 -13.53 -7.38
N GLN A 36 3.67 -12.45 -7.36
CA GLN A 36 5.10 -12.48 -7.08
C GLN A 36 5.38 -12.43 -5.56
N PRO A 37 6.54 -12.92 -5.10
CA PRO A 37 6.99 -12.74 -3.73
C PRO A 37 7.04 -11.25 -3.35
N LEU A 38 6.52 -10.91 -2.16
CA LEU A 38 6.51 -9.52 -1.69
C LEU A 38 7.93 -9.05 -1.37
N ASN A 39 8.41 -8.03 -2.07
CA ASN A 39 9.65 -7.34 -1.73
C ASN A 39 9.36 -5.93 -1.23
N VAL A 40 9.22 -5.79 0.10
CA VAL A 40 8.89 -4.50 0.74
C VAL A 40 9.99 -3.46 0.52
N MET A 41 11.26 -3.87 0.44
CA MET A 41 12.36 -2.96 0.13
C MET A 41 12.27 -2.39 -1.28
N ALA A 42 11.91 -3.21 -2.27
CA ALA A 42 11.74 -2.76 -3.66
C ALA A 42 10.55 -1.80 -3.81
N LEU A 43 9.50 -1.98 -3.01
CA LEU A 43 8.36 -1.04 -2.95
C LEU A 43 8.78 0.29 -2.31
N ALA A 44 9.54 0.22 -1.21
CA ALA A 44 10.01 1.39 -0.49
C ALA A 44 10.97 2.23 -1.35
N ALA A 45 11.89 1.58 -2.05
CA ALA A 45 12.78 2.21 -3.02
C ALA A 45 11.99 2.93 -4.14
N GLY A 46 10.96 2.28 -4.71
CA GLY A 46 10.09 2.89 -5.73
C GLY A 46 9.27 4.08 -5.21
N ALA A 47 8.96 4.11 -3.91
CA ALA A 47 8.28 5.23 -3.26
C ALA A 47 9.22 6.33 -2.74
N ARG A 48 10.55 6.13 -2.84
CA ARG A 48 11.58 6.96 -2.18
C ARG A 48 11.29 7.11 -0.68
N MET A 49 10.96 6.00 -0.01
CA MET A 49 10.73 5.89 1.43
C MET A 49 11.63 4.81 2.01
N SER A 50 11.93 4.90 3.31
CA SER A 50 12.44 3.73 4.03
C SER A 50 11.36 2.66 4.17
N THR A 51 11.76 1.40 4.35
CA THR A 51 10.84 0.27 4.57
C THR A 51 9.90 0.53 5.76
N GLY A 52 10.42 1.06 6.86
CA GLY A 52 9.63 1.38 8.06
C GLY A 52 8.64 2.52 7.85
N GLN A 53 9.01 3.56 7.08
CA GLN A 53 8.08 4.61 6.69
C GLN A 53 6.96 4.04 5.81
N LEU A 54 7.32 3.23 4.81
CA LEU A 54 6.35 2.64 3.91
C LEU A 54 5.29 1.84 4.67
N ILE A 55 5.70 0.94 5.57
CA ILE A 55 4.77 0.09 6.33
C ILE A 55 3.80 0.96 7.14
N ARG A 56 4.32 1.90 7.94
CA ARG A 56 3.48 2.77 8.78
C ARG A 56 2.54 3.67 7.98
N GLN A 57 3.03 4.24 6.87
CA GLN A 57 2.23 5.11 6.01
C GLN A 57 1.15 4.33 5.27
N PHE A 58 1.48 3.11 4.82
CA PHE A 58 0.53 2.24 4.14
C PHE A 58 -0.57 1.75 5.09
N GLU A 59 -0.23 1.33 6.31
CA GLU A 59 -1.19 0.99 7.37
C GLU A 59 -2.12 2.16 7.71
N ARG A 60 -1.57 3.38 7.82
CA ARG A 60 -2.38 4.58 8.10
C ARG A 60 -3.35 4.91 6.97
N ALA A 61 -2.95 4.70 5.72
CA ALA A 61 -3.77 5.04 4.56
C ALA A 61 -4.81 3.95 4.21
N TYR A 62 -4.44 2.68 4.35
CA TYR A 62 -5.24 1.54 3.89
C TYR A 62 -5.79 0.66 5.01
N GLY A 63 -5.42 0.95 6.27
CA GLY A 63 -5.91 0.23 7.46
C GLY A 63 -5.16 -1.07 7.77
N GLU A 64 -4.30 -1.55 6.87
CA GLU A 64 -3.55 -2.80 7.05
C GLU A 64 -2.15 -2.72 6.42
N PRO A 65 -1.16 -3.49 6.91
CA PRO A 65 0.19 -3.52 6.35
C PRO A 65 0.24 -4.17 4.96
N PRO A 66 1.27 -3.87 4.14
CA PRO A 66 1.42 -4.42 2.80
C PRO A 66 1.36 -5.96 2.72
N TYR A 67 1.88 -6.66 3.74
CA TYR A 67 1.85 -8.12 3.78
C TYR A 67 0.42 -8.67 3.95
N ALA A 68 -0.35 -8.09 4.88
CA ALA A 68 -1.75 -8.48 5.12
C ALA A 68 -2.61 -8.19 3.88
N TYR A 69 -2.40 -7.00 3.29
CA TYR A 69 -3.06 -6.59 2.04
C TYR A 69 -2.83 -7.59 0.90
N LEU A 70 -1.57 -8.01 0.67
CA LEU A 70 -1.24 -8.96 -0.40
C LEU A 70 -1.87 -10.34 -0.16
N ARG A 71 -1.90 -10.79 1.11
CA ARG A 71 -2.52 -12.06 1.49
C ARG A 71 -4.01 -12.04 1.16
N ALA A 72 -4.72 -10.96 1.49
CA ALA A 72 -6.13 -10.78 1.15
C ALA A 72 -6.35 -10.78 -0.38
N ARG A 73 -5.52 -10.03 -1.13
CA ARG A 73 -5.62 -9.96 -2.59
C ARG A 73 -5.41 -11.28 -3.30
N ARG A 74 -4.46 -12.10 -2.83
CA ARG A 74 -4.22 -13.43 -3.39
C ARG A 74 -5.44 -14.35 -3.22
N LEU A 75 -6.10 -14.29 -2.07
CA LEU A 75 -7.33 -15.05 -1.83
C LEU A 75 -8.47 -14.57 -2.73
N GLU A 76 -8.73 -13.27 -2.79
CA GLU A 76 -9.77 -12.71 -3.66
C GLU A 76 -9.54 -13.07 -5.13
N ARG A 77 -8.28 -13.06 -5.61
CA ARG A 77 -7.95 -13.44 -6.99
C ARG A 77 -8.06 -14.93 -7.25
N ALA A 78 -7.76 -15.78 -6.27
CA ALA A 78 -7.96 -17.22 -6.39
C ALA A 78 -9.46 -17.58 -6.45
N LEU A 79 -10.33 -16.82 -5.78
CA LEU A 79 -11.78 -17.01 -5.82
C LEU A 79 -12.43 -16.42 -7.08
N ALA A 80 -11.77 -15.46 -7.74
CA ALA A 80 -12.26 -14.81 -8.95
C ALA A 80 -11.74 -15.45 -10.26
N ALA A 81 -10.93 -16.50 -10.16
CA ALA A 81 -10.45 -17.34 -11.26
C ALA A 81 -11.36 -18.56 -11.42
#